data_AF-A0A1W6DVW2-F1
#
_entry.id   AF-A0A1W6DVW2-F1
#
_cell.length_a   1.000
_cell.length_b   1.000
_cell.length_c   1.000
_cell.angle_alpha   90.00
_cell.angle_beta   90.00
_cell.angle_gamma   90.00
#
_symmetry.space_group_name_H-M   'P 1'
#
loop_
_entity.id
_entity.type
_entity.pdbx_description
1 polymer ?
#
loop_
_entity_poly.entity_id
_entity_poly.type
_entity_poly.pdbx_seq_one_letter_code
_entity_poly.pdbx_strand_id
1 'polypeptide(L)'
;MLLFKLEEEQLLLTAGRTRWLAHANREVETVMEKVREATLVRTVASETVAAEWGLAPDATLREIAAAAPAAGPWREIFEGHLTGLTELTVRIKTVRDTNTQFVNHASRSTQETLATLGGEPRTYDATGATTDRSDVARLFDTVL
;
A
#
# COMPACT_ATOMS: atom_id res chain seq x y z
N MET A 1 -13.63 7.84 -2.74
CA MET A 1 -12.76 7.60 -3.91
C MET A 1 -11.50 6.82 -3.54
N LEU A 2 -10.71 7.22 -2.53
CA LEU A 2 -9.48 6.50 -2.16
C LEU A 2 -9.74 5.04 -1.74
N LEU A 3 -10.70 4.83 -0.83
CA LEU A 3 -11.09 3.48 -0.39
C LEU A 3 -11.43 2.58 -1.59
N PHE A 4 -12.29 3.07 -2.49
CA PHE A 4 -12.65 2.37 -3.72
C PHE A 4 -11.42 1.99 -4.58
N LYS A 5 -10.45 2.89 -4.73
CA LYS A 5 -9.23 2.60 -5.51
C LYS A 5 -8.32 1.57 -4.85
N LEU A 6 -8.27 1.55 -3.52
CA LEU A 6 -7.56 0.50 -2.78
C LEU A 6 -8.27 -0.86 -2.88
N GLU A 7 -9.61 -0.88 -2.85
CA GLU A 7 -10.40 -2.10 -3.07
C GLU A 7 -10.23 -2.62 -4.51
N GLU A 8 -10.20 -1.73 -5.50
CA GLU A 8 -9.90 -2.08 -6.89
C GLU A 8 -8.51 -2.73 -7.03
N GLU A 9 -7.49 -2.15 -6.39
CA GLU A 9 -6.14 -2.72 -6.33
C GLU A 9 -6.15 -4.12 -5.66
N GLN A 10 -6.87 -4.27 -4.55
CA GLN A 10 -7.03 -5.55 -3.86
C GLN A 10 -7.63 -6.63 -4.78
N LEU A 11 -8.65 -6.27 -5.56
CA LEU A 11 -9.28 -7.16 -6.54
C LEU A 11 -8.31 -7.55 -7.66
N LEU A 12 -7.42 -6.65 -8.09
CA LEU A 12 -6.38 -6.98 -9.07
C LEU A 12 -5.32 -7.92 -8.50
N LEU A 13 -4.89 -7.69 -7.26
CA LEU A 13 -3.92 -8.53 -6.55
C LEU A 13 -4.45 -9.95 -6.35
N THR A 14 -5.65 -10.07 -5.79
CA THR A 14 -6.30 -11.37 -5.53
C THR A 14 -6.63 -12.14 -6.80
N ALA A 15 -6.92 -11.45 -7.91
CA ALA A 15 -7.13 -12.07 -9.21
C ALA A 15 -5.82 -12.38 -9.97
N GLY A 16 -4.64 -12.09 -9.39
CA GLY A 16 -3.35 -12.31 -10.05
C GLY A 16 -3.10 -11.44 -11.28
N ARG A 17 -3.85 -10.34 -11.45
CA ARG A 17 -3.79 -9.47 -12.65
C ARG A 17 -2.71 -8.38 -12.52
N THR A 18 -1.47 -8.81 -12.26
CA THR A 18 -0.31 -7.94 -11.96
C THR A 18 0.00 -6.91 -13.07
N ARG A 19 -0.29 -7.22 -14.34
CA ARG A 19 -0.08 -6.29 -15.47
C ARG A 19 -0.81 -4.95 -15.33
N TRP A 20 -1.93 -4.92 -14.59
CA TRP A 20 -2.74 -3.72 -14.38
C TRP A 20 -2.41 -2.99 -13.06
N LEU A 21 -1.59 -3.59 -12.20
CA LEU A 21 -1.33 -3.07 -10.86
C LEU A 21 -0.64 -1.69 -10.89
N ALA A 22 0.28 -1.48 -11.84
CA ALA A 22 0.93 -0.19 -12.04
C ALA A 22 -0.06 0.92 -12.47
N HIS A 23 -1.15 0.56 -13.16
CA HIS A 23 -2.21 1.52 -13.50
C HIS A 23 -3.03 1.88 -12.27
N ALA A 24 -3.52 0.88 -11.54
CA ALA A 24 -4.27 1.09 -10.30
C ALA A 24 -3.49 1.92 -9.28
N ASN A 25 -2.18 1.66 -9.10
CA ASN A 25 -1.33 2.44 -8.20
C ASN A 25 -1.26 3.93 -8.59
N ARG A 26 -1.17 4.25 -9.89
CA ARG A 26 -1.20 5.65 -10.36
C ARG A 26 -2.53 6.33 -10.06
N GLU A 27 -3.64 5.62 -10.15
CA GLU A 27 -4.94 6.16 -9.79
C GLU A 27 -5.06 6.42 -8.29
N VAL A 28 -4.52 5.52 -7.45
CA VAL A 28 -4.40 5.75 -6.00
C VAL A 28 -3.60 7.02 -5.72
N GLU A 29 -2.42 7.18 -6.33
CA GLU A 29 -1.59 8.39 -6.15
C GLU A 29 -2.33 9.67 -6.60
N THR A 30 -3.07 9.61 -7.71
CA THR A 30 -3.88 10.72 -8.20
C THR A 30 -4.96 11.12 -7.19
N VAL A 31 -5.61 10.13 -6.56
CA VAL A 31 -6.62 10.40 -5.53
C VAL A 31 -5.98 10.88 -4.24
N MET A 32 -4.80 10.37 -3.87
CA MET A 32 -4.03 10.83 -2.72
C MET A 32 -3.70 12.33 -2.84
N GLU A 33 -3.35 12.79 -4.03
CA GLU A 33 -3.11 14.22 -4.26
C GLU A 33 -4.36 15.07 -3.99
N LYS A 34 -5.52 14.63 -4.48
CA LYS A 34 -6.81 15.29 -4.19
C LYS A 34 -7.14 15.32 -2.70
N VAL A 35 -6.79 14.26 -1.96
CA VAL A 35 -6.97 14.21 -0.51
C VAL A 35 -6.07 15.22 0.20
N ARG A 36 -4.83 15.41 -0.27
CA ARG A 36 -3.91 16.44 0.26
C ARG A 36 -4.47 17.84 0.01
N GLU A 37 -4.89 18.15 -1.20
CA GLU A 37 -5.50 19.43 -1.55
C GLU A 37 -6.73 19.73 -0.68
N ALA A 38 -7.67 18.78 -0.57
CA ALA A 38 -8.85 18.93 0.27
C ALA A 38 -8.49 19.11 1.75
N THR A 39 -7.43 18.46 2.22
CA THR A 39 -6.93 18.62 3.59
C THR A 39 -6.39 20.02 3.85
N LEU A 40 -5.64 20.59 2.90
CA LEU A 40 -5.12 21.96 3.02
C LEU A 40 -6.26 22.98 3.08
N VAL A 41 -7.24 22.87 2.17
CA VAL A 41 -8.43 23.75 2.18
C VAL A 41 -9.19 23.63 3.49
N ARG A 42 -9.39 22.40 3.98
CA ARG A 42 -10.04 22.15 5.28
C ARG A 42 -9.26 22.78 6.43
N THR A 43 -7.94 22.67 6.45
CA THR A 43 -7.10 23.25 7.52
C THR A 43 -7.30 24.76 7.62
N VAL A 44 -7.24 25.48 6.50
CA VAL A 44 -7.45 26.94 6.47
C VAL A 44 -8.88 27.31 6.92
N ALA A 45 -9.88 26.55 6.48
CA ALA A 45 -11.26 26.76 6.91
C ALA A 45 -11.45 26.51 8.41
N SER A 46 -10.85 25.45 8.95
CA SER A 46 -10.86 25.13 10.37
C SER A 46 -10.17 26.20 11.21
N GLU A 47 -9.02 26.73 10.77
CA GLU A 47 -8.32 27.85 11.42
C GLU A 47 -9.22 29.09 11.53
N THR A 48 -9.96 29.40 10.47
CA THR A 48 -10.89 30.54 10.44
C THR A 48 -12.00 30.38 11.48
N VAL A 49 -12.64 29.20 11.51
CA VAL A 49 -13.69 28.90 12.51
C VAL A 49 -13.13 28.87 13.93
N ALA A 50 -11.94 28.32 14.12
CA ALA A 50 -11.27 28.30 15.41
C ALA A 50 -11.03 29.71 15.93
N ALA A 51 -10.55 30.62 15.08
CA ALA A 51 -10.35 32.03 15.43
C ALA A 51 -11.68 32.73 15.77
N GLU A 52 -12.74 32.51 14.98
CA GLU A 52 -14.08 33.06 15.25
C GLU A 52 -14.64 32.61 16.60
N TRP A 53 -14.30 31.39 17.03
CA TRP A 53 -14.76 30.80 18.28
C TRP A 53 -13.76 30.94 19.43
N GLY A 54 -12.68 31.70 19.24
CA GLY A 54 -11.69 31.99 20.28
C GLY A 54 -10.79 30.81 20.67
N LEU A 55 -10.65 29.82 19.80
CA LEU A 55 -9.75 28.68 19.95
C LEU A 55 -8.37 28.97 19.37
N ALA A 56 -7.40 28.10 19.67
CA ALA A 56 -6.09 28.13 19.03
C ALA A 56 -6.22 27.83 17.51
N PRO A 57 -5.36 28.42 16.65
CA PRO A 57 -5.43 28.19 15.20
C PRO A 57 -5.29 26.71 14.82
N ASP A 58 -4.49 25.95 15.57
CA ASP A 58 -4.26 24.52 15.38
C ASP A 58 -5.29 23.63 16.10
N ALA A 59 -6.41 24.20 16.57
CA ALA A 59 -7.46 23.46 17.24
C ALA A 59 -7.97 22.31 16.37
N THR A 60 -8.06 21.14 16.98
CA THR A 60 -8.55 19.93 16.34
C THR A 60 -10.04 20.03 16.05
N LEU A 61 -10.53 19.26 15.08
CA LEU A 61 -11.97 19.17 14.78
C LEU A 61 -12.81 18.79 16.02
N ARG A 62 -12.24 18.01 16.94
CA ARG A 62 -12.89 17.63 18.20
C ARG A 62 -13.06 18.84 19.12
N GLU A 63 -12.04 19.69 19.24
CA GLU A 63 -12.10 20.92 20.04
C GLU A 63 -13.05 21.93 19.41
N ILE A 64 -13.03 22.07 18.08
CA ILE A 64 -13.98 22.90 17.33
C ILE A 64 -15.42 22.44 17.59
N ALA A 65 -15.70 21.14 17.50
CA ALA A 65 -17.04 20.60 17.78
C ALA A 65 -17.50 20.87 19.22
N ALA A 66 -16.58 20.77 20.20
CA ALA A 66 -16.88 21.05 21.59
C ALA A 66 -17.19 22.53 21.84
N ALA A 67 -16.48 23.44 21.15
CA ALA A 67 -16.69 24.88 21.24
C ALA A 67 -17.90 25.40 20.45
N ALA A 68 -18.53 24.55 19.63
CA ALA A 68 -19.66 24.94 18.81
C ALA A 68 -20.80 25.57 19.67
N PRO A 69 -21.40 26.69 19.22
CA PRO A 69 -22.47 27.35 19.96
C PRO A 69 -23.66 26.43 20.25
N ALA A 70 -24.17 26.47 21.49
CA ALA A 70 -25.26 25.61 21.94
C ALA A 70 -26.59 25.86 21.21
N ALA A 71 -26.76 27.04 20.62
CA ALA A 71 -27.99 27.44 19.93
C ALA A 71 -28.08 26.98 18.46
N GLY A 72 -27.21 26.05 18.02
CA GLY A 72 -27.19 25.61 16.62
C GLY A 72 -26.79 24.13 16.42
N PRO A 73 -26.97 23.60 15.20
CA PRO A 73 -26.75 22.18 14.90
C PRO A 73 -25.26 21.82 14.69
N TRP A 74 -24.36 22.78 14.84
CA TRP A 74 -22.95 22.64 14.41
C TRP A 74 -22.19 21.58 15.18
N ARG A 75 -22.46 21.40 16.49
CA ARG A 75 -21.82 20.36 17.29
C ARG A 75 -22.07 18.98 16.69
N GLU A 76 -23.33 18.64 16.46
CA GLU A 76 -23.75 17.36 15.90
C GLU A 76 -23.17 17.13 14.49
N ILE A 77 -23.16 18.18 13.67
CA ILE A 77 -22.59 18.14 12.33
C ILE A 77 -21.09 17.82 12.40
N PHE A 78 -20.31 18.55 13.21
CA PHE A 78 -18.87 18.31 13.30
C PHE A 78 -18.53 16.97 13.95
N GLU A 79 -19.28 16.52 14.95
CA GLU A 79 -19.14 15.19 15.54
C GLU A 79 -19.45 14.07 14.54
N GLY A 80 -20.49 14.25 13.71
CA GLY A 80 -20.81 13.34 12.62
C GLY A 80 -19.69 13.24 11.60
N HIS A 81 -19.12 14.39 11.20
CA HIS A 81 -17.96 14.42 10.30
C HIS A 81 -16.72 13.78 10.93
N LEU A 82 -16.43 14.04 12.20
CA LEU A 82 -15.30 13.44 12.92
C LEU A 82 -15.42 11.91 12.96
N THR A 83 -16.62 11.40 13.25
CA THR A 83 -16.92 9.97 13.24
C THR A 83 -16.69 9.39 11.85
N GLY A 84 -17.31 9.96 10.82
CA GLY A 84 -17.17 9.48 9.44
C GLY A 84 -15.73 9.52 8.92
N LEU A 85 -14.98 10.58 9.20
CA LEU A 85 -13.56 10.69 8.83
C LEU A 85 -12.69 9.65 9.55
N THR A 86 -12.97 9.40 10.83
CA THR A 86 -12.24 8.38 11.61
C THR A 86 -12.50 6.98 11.07
N GLU A 87 -13.76 6.65 10.81
CA GLU A 87 -14.14 5.35 10.23
C GLU A 87 -13.53 5.13 8.86
N LEU A 88 -13.59 6.14 7.97
CA LEU A 88 -12.99 6.07 6.64
C LEU A 88 -11.48 5.87 6.73
N THR A 89 -10.80 6.58 7.64
CA THR A 89 -9.35 6.44 7.85
C THR A 89 -8.97 5.03 8.29
N VAL A 90 -9.74 4.44 9.22
CA VAL A 90 -9.53 3.06 9.66
C VAL A 90 -9.71 2.09 8.49
N ARG A 91 -10.80 2.20 7.72
CA ARG A 91 -11.06 1.32 6.56
C ARG A 91 -9.96 1.41 5.51
N ILE A 92 -9.56 2.63 5.16
CA ILE A 92 -8.46 2.88 4.21
C ILE A 92 -7.17 2.20 4.68
N LYS A 93 -6.83 2.36 5.97
CA LYS A 93 -5.65 1.71 6.56
C LYS A 93 -5.74 0.19 6.46
N THR A 94 -6.88 -0.39 6.84
CA THR A 94 -7.08 -1.85 6.76
C THR A 94 -6.87 -2.38 5.35
N VAL A 95 -7.51 -1.79 4.33
CA VAL A 95 -7.38 -2.26 2.94
C VAL A 95 -5.93 -2.09 2.44
N ARG A 96 -5.28 -0.96 2.75
CA ARG A 96 -3.88 -0.72 2.40
C ARG A 96 -2.94 -1.77 3.02
N ASP A 97 -3.12 -2.07 4.30
CA ASP A 97 -2.29 -3.03 5.03
C ASP A 97 -2.48 -4.44 4.43
N THR A 98 -3.70 -4.81 4.06
CA THR A 98 -4.01 -6.06 3.34
C THR A 98 -3.34 -6.12 1.96
N ASN A 99 -3.42 -5.05 1.16
CA ASN A 99 -2.76 -4.99 -0.15
C ASN A 99 -1.23 -5.15 -0.01
N THR A 100 -0.65 -4.49 0.98
CA THR A 100 0.79 -4.58 1.28
C THR A 100 1.20 -6.03 1.61
N GLN A 101 0.39 -6.74 2.39
CA GLN A 101 0.62 -8.16 2.67
C GLN A 101 0.58 -9.01 1.39
N PHE A 102 -0.41 -8.83 0.52
CA PHE A 102 -0.50 -9.57 -0.74
C PHE A 102 0.72 -9.35 -1.64
N VAL A 103 1.18 -8.10 -1.79
CA VAL A 103 2.38 -7.78 -2.57
C VAL A 103 3.61 -8.47 -2.01
N ASN A 104 3.80 -8.43 -0.69
CA ASN A 104 4.94 -9.06 -0.02
C ASN A 104 4.92 -10.60 -0.18
N HIS A 105 3.75 -11.22 -0.03
CA HIS A 105 3.59 -12.67 -0.23
C HIS A 105 3.88 -13.08 -1.68
N ALA A 106 3.36 -12.33 -2.66
CA ALA A 106 3.60 -12.59 -4.07
C ALA A 106 5.10 -12.46 -4.43
N SER A 107 5.77 -11.43 -3.92
CA SER A 107 7.21 -11.24 -4.11
C SER A 107 8.02 -12.39 -3.53
N ARG A 108 7.70 -12.82 -2.29
CA ARG A 108 8.39 -13.93 -1.64
C ARG A 108 8.20 -15.25 -2.39
N SER A 109 6.97 -15.57 -2.80
CA SER A 109 6.68 -16.79 -3.57
C SER A 109 7.42 -16.81 -4.91
N THR A 110 7.54 -15.66 -5.58
CA THR A 110 8.32 -15.52 -6.82
C THR A 110 9.81 -15.78 -6.58
N GLN A 111 10.37 -15.22 -5.49
CA GLN A 111 11.77 -15.46 -5.11
C GLN A 111 12.05 -16.92 -4.75
N GLU A 112 11.16 -17.57 -3.99
CA GLU A 112 11.27 -18.99 -3.65
C GLU A 112 11.19 -19.89 -4.90
N THR A 113 10.33 -19.54 -5.87
CA THR A 113 10.23 -20.26 -7.15
C THR A 113 11.51 -20.10 -7.98
N LEU A 114 12.04 -18.88 -8.09
CA LEU A 114 13.30 -18.61 -8.78
C LEU A 114 14.50 -19.29 -8.12
N ALA A 115 14.57 -19.29 -6.79
CA ALA A 115 15.61 -20.00 -6.04
C ALA A 115 15.54 -21.52 -6.26
N THR A 116 14.32 -22.08 -6.34
CA THR A 116 14.10 -23.50 -6.65
C THR A 116 14.54 -23.85 -8.07
N LEU A 117 14.28 -22.97 -9.04
CA LEU A 117 14.69 -23.14 -10.45
C LEU A 117 16.19 -22.86 -10.67
N GLY A 118 16.82 -22.04 -9.82
CA GLY A 118 18.25 -21.73 -9.85
C GLY A 118 19.14 -22.82 -9.23
N GLY A 119 18.56 -23.89 -8.68
CA GLY A 119 19.30 -25.09 -8.28
C GLY A 119 19.86 -25.82 -9.49
N GLU A 120 21.13 -26.20 -9.42
CA GLU A 120 21.96 -26.72 -10.53
C GLU A 120 21.22 -27.74 -11.44
N PRO A 121 21.20 -27.54 -12.77
CA PRO A 121 20.68 -28.56 -13.68
C PRO A 121 21.53 -29.81 -13.56
N ARG A 122 20.95 -30.88 -13.01
CA ARG A 122 21.57 -32.21 -13.02
C ARG A 122 21.42 -32.79 -14.42
N THR A 123 22.51 -32.80 -15.17
CA THR A 123 22.58 -33.51 -16.45
C THR A 123 22.60 -35.01 -16.18
N TYR A 124 21.73 -35.74 -16.89
CA TYR A 124 21.77 -37.20 -16.91
C TYR A 124 22.95 -37.66 -17.77
N ASP A 125 23.71 -38.63 -17.28
CA ASP A 125 24.71 -39.31 -18.10
C ASP A 125 24.06 -40.33 -19.04
N ALA A 126 24.86 -40.93 -19.94
CA ALA A 126 24.40 -41.92 -20.92
C ALA A 126 23.83 -43.22 -20.29
N THR A 127 23.95 -43.38 -18.96
CA THR A 127 23.40 -44.49 -18.19
C THR A 127 22.18 -44.10 -17.36
N GLY A 128 21.73 -42.84 -17.44
CA GLY A 128 20.57 -42.33 -16.71
C GLY A 128 20.85 -41.99 -15.24
N ALA A 129 22.11 -41.93 -14.82
CA ALA A 129 22.49 -41.50 -13.48
C ALA A 129 22.72 -39.99 -13.43
N THR A 130 22.42 -39.37 -12.28
CA THR A 130 22.69 -37.95 -12.03
C THR A 130 24.19 -37.79 -11.77
N THR A 131 24.90 -37.11 -12.67
CA THR A 131 26.33 -36.87 -12.48
C THR A 131 26.55 -35.68 -11.53
N ASP A 132 27.28 -35.87 -10.43
CA ASP A 132 27.87 -34.74 -9.71
C ASP A 132 29.06 -34.28 -10.56
N ARG A 133 29.05 -33.01 -10.97
CA ARG A 133 30.15 -32.41 -11.74
C ARG A 133 31.41 -32.39 -10.85
N SER A 134 32.20 -33.46 -10.92
CA SER A 134 33.52 -33.51 -10.32
C SER A 134 34.43 -32.55 -11.09
N ASP A 135 34.69 -31.44 -10.45
CA ASP A 135 35.54 -30.36 -10.92
C ASP A 135 37.01 -30.76 -10.84
N VAL A 136 37.50 -31.67 -11.71
CA VAL A 136 38.92 -31.71 -12.12
C VAL A 136 39.05 -32.36 -13.51
N ALA A 137 39.16 -31.54 -14.54
CA ALA A 137 39.84 -31.94 -15.78
C ALA A 137 41.02 -30.98 -16.02
N ARG A 138 42.23 -31.40 -15.61
CA ARG A 138 43.48 -30.78 -16.05
C ARG A 138 44.11 -31.69 -17.08
N LEU A 139 44.00 -31.28 -18.34
CA LEU A 139 44.71 -31.86 -19.47
C LEU A 139 45.44 -30.72 -20.16
N PHE A 140 46.76 -30.67 -19.98
CA PHE A 140 47.64 -30.10 -20.99
C PHE A 140 48.74 -31.11 -21.27
N ASP A 141 48.58 -31.73 -22.43
CA ASP A 141 49.58 -32.45 -23.20
C ASP A 141 50.44 -31.41 -23.92
N THR A 142 51.77 -31.47 -23.77
CA THR A 142 52.68 -31.03 -24.84
C THR A 142 53.99 -31.80 -24.74
N VAL A 143 54.18 -32.69 -25.70
CA VAL A 143 55.44 -33.36 -26.03
C VAL A 143 56.34 -32.41 -26.83
N LEU A 144 57.61 -32.27 -26.43
CA LEU A 144 58.81 -32.29 -27.30
C LEU A 144 60.08 -32.39 -26.45
#